data_AF-A0A920UZJ3-F1
#
_entry.id   AF-A0A920UZJ3-F1
#
_cell.length_a   1.000
_cell.length_b   1.000
_cell.length_c   1.000
_cell.angle_alpha   90.00
_cell.angle_beta   90.00
_cell.angle_gamma   90.00
#
_symmetry.space_group_name_H-M   'P 1'
#
loop_
_entity.id
_entity.type
_entity.pdbx_description
1 polymer ?
#
loop_
_entity_poly.entity_id
_entity_poly.type
_entity_poly.pdbx_seq_one_letter_code
_entity_poly.pdbx_strand_id
1 'polypeptide(L)'
;MVMTQSDVLDKGPGRPFNDLEDRMAVIAALECVNYVVPFDSDTPILLISKVRPNHLVKGGDWDTDLIVGAAEVLAGGGKVHSIPIRYPVSTSSLAVRIQELSSKK
;
A
#
# COMPACT_ATOMS: atom_id res chain seq x y z
N MET A 1 -10.53 0.27 -5.02
CA MET A 1 -9.89 -1.00 -4.65
C MET A 1 -8.52 -0.69 -4.09
N VAL A 2 -8.17 -1.25 -2.93
CA VAL A 2 -6.84 -1.18 -2.35
C VAL A 2 -6.18 -2.55 -2.48
N MET A 3 -4.92 -2.56 -2.92
CA MET A 3 -4.11 -3.78 -3.03
C MET A 3 -3.13 -3.81 -1.86
N THR A 4 -3.04 -4.94 -1.16
CA THR A 4 -2.11 -5.12 -0.06
C THR A 4 -1.29 -6.38 -0.28
N GLN A 5 0.01 -6.33 -0.05
CA GLN A 5 0.87 -7.49 -0.25
C GLN A 5 0.72 -8.47 0.92
N SER A 6 0.70 -9.76 0.64
CA SER A 6 0.58 -10.84 1.63
C SER A 6 1.84 -10.96 2.48
N ASP A 7 3.02 -10.93 1.86
CA ASP A 7 4.31 -11.18 2.50
C ASP A 7 5.29 -9.99 2.46
N VAL A 8 6.38 -10.15 3.21
CA VAL A 8 7.30 -9.09 3.66
C VAL A 8 8.26 -8.66 2.55
N LEU A 9 8.10 -7.45 2.03
CA LEU A 9 9.25 -6.68 1.54
C LEU A 9 10.14 -6.43 2.76
N ASP A 10 11.35 -6.98 2.82
CA ASP A 10 12.31 -6.90 3.93
C ASP A 10 12.30 -5.55 4.69
N LYS A 11 11.44 -5.43 5.72
CA LYS A 11 11.29 -4.20 6.52
C LYS A 11 12.06 -4.27 7.84
N GLY A 12 12.86 -5.31 8.02
CA GLY A 12 13.56 -5.65 9.26
C GLY A 12 12.80 -6.65 10.16
N PRO A 13 13.45 -7.11 11.24
CA PRO A 13 12.93 -8.14 12.12
C PRO A 13 11.64 -7.72 12.82
N GLY A 14 10.74 -8.67 13.03
CA GLY A 14 9.45 -8.44 13.71
C GLY A 14 8.44 -7.64 12.90
N ARG A 15 8.57 -7.61 11.57
CA ARG A 15 7.63 -6.93 10.66
C ARG A 15 7.07 -7.87 9.59
N PRO A 16 5.84 -7.63 9.12
CA PRO A 16 4.90 -6.58 9.55
C PRO A 16 4.42 -6.74 11.00
N PHE A 17 4.02 -5.65 11.65
CA PHE A 17 3.55 -5.68 13.06
C PHE A 17 2.18 -6.35 13.20
N ASN A 18 1.32 -6.17 12.20
CA ASN A 18 0.01 -6.82 12.09
C ASN A 18 0.07 -7.80 10.92
N ASP A 19 -0.57 -8.96 11.06
CA ASP A 19 -0.64 -9.94 9.98
C ASP A 19 -1.46 -9.44 8.78
N LEU A 20 -1.58 -10.25 7.74
CA LEU A 20 -2.30 -9.87 6.54
C LEU A 20 -3.80 -9.62 6.82
N GLU A 21 -4.44 -10.48 7.59
CA GLU A 21 -5.88 -10.43 7.85
C GLU A 21 -6.25 -9.18 8.63
N ASP A 22 -5.49 -8.86 9.68
CA ASP A 22 -5.68 -7.63 10.48
C ASP A 22 -5.48 -6.37 9.64
N ARG A 23 -4.44 -6.34 8.79
CA ARG A 23 -4.21 -5.20 7.88
C ARG A 23 -5.35 -5.03 6.90
N MET A 24 -5.85 -6.14 6.33
CA MET A 24 -6.97 -6.11 5.41
C MET A 24 -8.24 -5.60 6.10
N ALA A 25 -8.53 -6.08 7.31
CA ALA A 25 -9.69 -5.66 8.09
C ALA A 25 -9.68 -4.14 8.37
N VAL A 26 -8.54 -3.59 8.80
CA VAL A 26 -8.40 -2.14 9.05
C VAL A 26 -8.60 -1.32 7.77
N ILE A 27 -8.03 -1.75 6.65
CA ILE A 27 -8.20 -1.04 5.36
C ILE A 27 -9.65 -1.14 4.89
N ALA A 28 -10.29 -2.31 5.03
CA ALA A 28 -11.68 -2.54 4.62
C ALA A 28 -12.68 -1.75 5.47
N ALA A 29 -12.33 -1.39 6.70
CA ALA A 29 -13.16 -0.56 7.57
C ALA A 29 -13.20 0.92 7.17
N LEU A 30 -12.35 1.37 6.23
CA LEU A 30 -12.35 2.75 5.75
C LEU A 30 -13.53 2.98 4.81
N GLU A 31 -14.35 4.00 5.09
CA GLU A 31 -15.53 4.36 4.28
C GLU A 31 -15.22 4.54 2.78
N CYS A 32 -14.04 5.05 2.45
CA CYS A 32 -13.61 5.28 1.06
C CYS A 32 -13.14 4.01 0.31
N VAL A 33 -13.15 2.84 0.97
CA VAL A 33 -12.64 1.58 0.41
C VAL A 33 -13.80 0.62 0.13
N ASN A 34 -14.02 0.31 -1.15
CA ASN A 34 -15.03 -0.70 -1.54
C ASN A 34 -14.50 -2.14 -1.52
N TYR A 35 -13.21 -2.34 -1.81
CA TYR A 35 -12.60 -3.66 -1.95
C TYR A 35 -11.15 -3.61 -1.49
N VAL A 36 -10.73 -4.64 -0.76
CA VAL A 36 -9.33 -4.89 -0.37
C VAL A 36 -8.94 -6.25 -0.93
N VAL A 37 -7.85 -6.31 -1.68
CA VAL A 37 -7.41 -7.55 -2.33
C VAL A 37 -5.95 -7.81 -1.98
N PRO A 38 -5.63 -8.99 -1.41
CA PRO A 38 -4.26 -9.39 -1.15
C PRO A 38 -3.56 -9.84 -2.45
N PHE A 39 -2.24 -9.78 -2.48
CA PHE A 39 -1.42 -10.39 -3.53
C PHE A 39 -0.11 -10.94 -2.96
N ASP A 40 0.30 -12.11 -3.43
CA ASP A 40 1.46 -12.84 -2.86
C ASP A 40 2.79 -12.54 -3.58
N SER A 41 2.73 -11.97 -4.80
CA SER A 41 3.92 -11.65 -5.58
C SER A 41 4.69 -10.44 -5.04
N ASP A 42 5.97 -10.32 -5.41
CA ASP A 42 6.82 -9.16 -5.05
C ASP A 42 6.21 -7.81 -5.45
N THR A 43 5.41 -7.83 -6.52
CA THR A 43 4.74 -6.65 -7.04
C THR A 43 3.28 -6.97 -7.39
N PRO A 44 2.37 -5.96 -7.40
CA PRO A 44 0.96 -6.18 -7.69
C PRO A 44 0.66 -6.40 -9.19
N ILE A 45 1.67 -6.55 -10.04
CA ILE A 45 1.52 -6.52 -11.50
C ILE A 45 0.50 -7.52 -12.02
N LEU A 46 0.54 -8.76 -11.52
CA LEU A 46 -0.39 -9.81 -11.92
C LEU A 46 -1.84 -9.47 -11.58
N LEU A 47 -2.06 -8.81 -10.43
CA LEU A 47 -3.39 -8.37 -10.02
C LEU A 47 -3.84 -7.17 -10.86
N ILE A 48 -2.95 -6.22 -11.13
CA ILE A 48 -3.24 -5.06 -11.99
C ILE A 48 -3.62 -5.51 -13.40
N SER A 49 -2.89 -6.45 -14.00
CA SER A 49 -3.20 -6.98 -15.35
C SER A 49 -4.53 -7.74 -15.42
N LYS A 50 -4.96 -8.35 -14.31
CA LYS A 50 -6.26 -9.04 -14.20
C LYS A 50 -7.41 -8.05 -14.04
N VAL A 51 -7.26 -7.08 -13.13
CA VAL A 51 -8.31 -6.10 -12.82
C VAL A 51 -8.45 -5.04 -13.92
N ARG A 52 -7.34 -4.67 -14.58
CA ARG A 52 -7.26 -3.63 -15.61
C ARG A 52 -7.91 -2.32 -15.16
N PRO A 53 -7.39 -1.68 -14.08
CA PRO A 53 -8.02 -0.49 -13.54
C PRO A 53 -7.93 0.68 -14.53
N ASN A 54 -8.97 1.52 -14.58
CA ASN A 54 -8.91 2.77 -15.35
C ASN A 54 -7.98 3.81 -14.72
N HIS A 55 -7.75 3.71 -13.40
CA HIS A 55 -6.89 4.60 -12.64
C HIS A 55 -5.99 3.81 -11.71
N LEU A 56 -4.66 4.01 -11.82
CA LEU A 56 -3.66 3.50 -10.91
C LEU A 56 -3.06 4.67 -10.12
N VAL A 57 -3.07 4.58 -8.80
CA VAL A 57 -2.64 5.67 -7.93
C VAL A 57 -1.59 5.17 -6.94
N LYS A 58 -0.48 5.89 -6.82
CA LYS A 58 0.54 5.68 -5.78
C LYS A 58 0.73 6.96 -4.96
N GLY A 59 0.76 6.82 -3.64
CA GLY A 59 1.10 7.92 -2.75
C GLY A 59 2.60 8.18 -2.69
N GLY A 60 2.98 9.45 -2.66
CA GLY A 60 4.36 9.94 -2.61
C GLY A 60 4.74 10.71 -3.88
N ASP A 61 6.04 10.93 -4.03
CA ASP A 61 6.61 11.69 -5.15
C ASP A 61 7.37 10.72 -6.07
N TRP A 62 6.61 9.85 -6.75
CA TRP A 62 7.13 8.88 -7.71
C TRP A 62 6.93 9.40 -9.14
N ASP A 63 7.92 9.23 -10.00
CA ASP A 63 7.67 9.33 -11.44
C ASP A 63 6.65 8.27 -11.82
N THR A 64 5.61 8.68 -12.54
CA THR A 64 4.47 7.80 -12.87
C THR A 64 4.90 6.57 -13.65
N ASP A 65 5.96 6.70 -14.45
CA ASP A 65 6.50 5.65 -15.30
C ASP A 65 7.27 4.58 -14.51
N LEU A 66 7.68 4.90 -13.26
CA LEU A 66 8.33 3.97 -12.33
C LEU A 66 7.33 3.22 -11.44
N ILE A 67 6.04 3.56 -11.50
CA ILE A 67 5.00 2.86 -10.74
C ILE A 67 4.75 1.50 -11.39
N VAL A 68 4.91 0.42 -10.63
CA VAL A 68 4.57 -0.94 -11.10
C VAL A 68 3.13 -0.98 -11.63
N GLY A 69 2.95 -1.45 -12.85
CA GLY A 69 1.66 -1.53 -13.52
C GLY A 69 1.32 -0.31 -14.38
N ALA A 70 2.18 0.71 -14.42
CA ALA A 70 1.94 1.91 -15.22
C ALA A 70 1.80 1.59 -16.70
N ALA A 71 2.74 0.83 -17.27
CA ALA A 71 2.72 0.47 -18.69
C ALA A 71 1.44 -0.29 -19.08
N GLU A 72 1.01 -1.24 -18.26
CA GLU A 72 -0.18 -2.07 -18.48
C GLU A 72 -1.46 -1.23 -18.43
N VAL A 73 -1.54 -0.31 -17.47
CA VAL A 73 -2.70 0.58 -17.32
C VAL A 73 -2.76 1.59 -18.47
N LEU A 74 -1.64 2.20 -18.84
CA LEU A 74 -1.56 3.14 -19.95
C LEU A 74 -1.87 2.47 -21.29
N ALA A 75 -1.32 1.27 -21.55
CA ALA A 75 -1.63 0.49 -22.75
C ALA A 75 -3.11 0.11 -22.84
N GLY A 76 -3.78 -0.05 -21.69
CA GLY A 76 -5.22 -0.27 -21.60
C GLY A 76 -6.08 1.00 -21.71
N GLY A 77 -5.48 2.17 -21.95
CA GLY A 77 -6.18 3.46 -22.02
C GLY A 77 -6.54 4.07 -20.66
N GLY A 78 -5.99 3.54 -19.57
CA GLY A 78 -6.13 4.07 -18.22
C GLY A 78 -5.18 5.23 -17.93
N LYS A 79 -5.15 5.67 -16.67
CA LYS A 79 -4.34 6.79 -16.19
C LYS A 79 -3.57 6.41 -14.94
N VAL A 80 -2.35 6.93 -14.81
CA VAL A 80 -1.47 6.70 -13.66
C VAL A 80 -1.24 8.02 -12.92
N HIS A 81 -1.30 7.98 -11.59
CA HIS A 81 -1.22 9.17 -10.75
C HIS A 81 -0.22 8.93 -9.61
N SER A 82 0.69 9.88 -9.41
CA SER A 82 1.40 10.03 -8.14
C SER A 82 0.74 11.16 -7.35
N ILE A 83 0.34 10.90 -6.12
CA ILE A 83 -0.33 11.89 -5.27
C ILE A 83 0.49 12.20 -4.01
N PRO A 84 0.65 13.48 -3.63
CA PRO A 84 1.44 13.85 -2.47
C PRO A 84 0.79 13.33 -1.17
N ILE A 85 1.61 12.85 -0.24
CA ILE A 85 1.16 12.41 1.08
C ILE A 85 1.10 13.62 2.02
N ARG A 86 -0.12 14.08 2.32
CA ARG A 86 -0.34 15.27 3.16
C ARG A 86 0.10 15.10 4.61
N TYR A 87 -0.05 13.90 5.16
CA TYR A 87 0.24 13.60 6.57
C TYR A 87 1.27 12.48 6.66
N PRO A 88 2.57 12.81 6.71
CA PRO A 88 3.61 11.79 6.76
C PRO A 88 3.57 11.09 8.12
N VAL A 89 3.08 9.85 8.13
CA VAL A 89 3.14 8.95 9.27
C VAL A 89 3.67 7.60 8.81
N SER A 90 4.66 7.07 9.53
CA SER A 90 5.19 5.73 9.27
C SER A 90 4.90 4.82 10.45
N THR A 91 4.80 3.51 10.18
CA THR A 91 4.70 2.50 11.24
C THR A 91 5.91 2.53 12.16
N SER A 92 7.11 2.80 11.62
CA SER A 92 8.34 3.00 12.41
C SER A 92 8.20 4.16 13.40
N SER A 93 7.80 5.35 12.93
CA SER A 93 7.67 6.54 13.78
C SER A 93 6.58 6.37 14.83
N LEU A 94 5.50 5.65 14.48
CA LEU A 94 4.43 5.34 15.44
C LEU A 94 4.93 4.42 16.55
N ALA A 95 5.67 3.36 16.20
CA ALA A 95 6.22 2.42 17.18
C ALA A 95 7.20 3.10 18.14
N VAL A 96 8.11 3.95 17.63
CA VAL A 96 9.02 4.76 18.46
C VAL A 96 8.24 5.64 19.43
N ARG A 97 7.24 6.37 18.94
CA ARG A 97 6.40 7.24 19.78
C ARG A 97 5.70 6.47 20.90
N ILE A 98 5.19 5.27 20.63
CA ILE A 98 4.53 4.41 21.63
C ILE A 98 5.52 3.96 22.72
N GLN A 99 6.74 3.56 22.33
CA GLN A 99 7.79 3.16 23.27
C GLN A 99 8.19 4.33 24.17
N GLU A 100 8.41 5.53 23.61
CA GLU A 100 8.76 6.73 24.39
C GLU A 100 7.68 7.13 25.40
N LEU A 101 6.39 6.97 25.06
CA LEU A 101 5.28 7.24 25.97
C LEU A 101 5.19 6.21 27.10
N SER A 102 5.58 4.96 26.83
CA SER A 102 5.57 3.88 27.82
C SER A 102 6.72 4.01 28.83
N SER A 103 7.88 4.50 28.39
CA SER A 103 9.07 4.68 29.25
C SER A 103 9.04 5.94 30.13
N LYS A 104 8.08 6.84 29.93
CA LYS A 104 7.88 8.07 30.74
C LYS A 104 6.92 7.85 31.92
N LYS A 105 6.48 6.61 32.13
CA LYS A 105 5.58 6.18 33.20
C LYS A 105 6.38 5.46 34.28
#